data_AF-A0A946GEB3-F1
#
_entry.id   AF-A0A946GEB3-F1
#
_cell.length_a   1.000
_cell.length_b   1.000
_cell.length_c   1.000
_cell.angle_alpha   90.00
_cell.angle_beta   90.00
_cell.angle_gamma   90.00
#
_symmetry.space_group_name_H-M   'P 1'
#
loop_
_entity.id
_entity.type
_entity.pdbx_description
1 polymer ?
#
loop_
_entity_poly.entity_id
_entity_poly.type
_entity_poly.pdbx_seq_one_letter_code
_entity_poly.pdbx_strand_id
1 'polypeptide(L)'
;MNKQNRKHGGMILAAGLGLMTAVAAFGTASAQGFPDKPITFIVPYSPGGGSDQQARRLQPGLEKALGVDVRIVYKTGGGGAVGFNELWRSKADGYTISNVVVPNVVISAQGKDVGFKPGEFAYIGMTVRSVGALMVPKGSKYGSLSEFVSAAKANPGKLTVAGVGSTGGRNFAELAKILGIETTYVPVSGGVGKMMPMLQGNHVDAGMTASNHAVKHKATVDTLVIAGPKSTAALPGVPSEPQWTYTTTWGIMAPPGTPADRVAILNDALYKATASPDVVKIVNSLGLVQMRQTPEEALAYVDEAIKKFAK
;
A
#
# COMPACT_ATOMS: atom_id res chain seq x y z
N MET A 1 75.46 12.72 60.58
CA MET A 1 75.12 13.32 61.89
C MET A 1 74.35 14.60 61.61
N ASN A 2 73.10 14.70 62.09
CA ASN A 2 72.24 15.91 62.17
C ASN A 2 71.81 16.62 60.87
N LYS A 3 70.60 17.19 60.73
CA LYS A 3 69.30 17.13 61.43
C LYS A 3 68.37 18.09 60.65
N GLN A 4 67.07 17.79 60.71
CA GLN A 4 65.91 18.70 60.70
C GLN A 4 65.57 19.53 59.44
N ASN A 5 64.36 19.45 58.86
CA ASN A 5 62.97 19.71 59.31
C ASN A 5 62.50 21.19 59.20
N ARG A 6 61.40 21.38 58.43
CA ARG A 6 60.25 22.29 58.62
C ARG A 6 60.03 23.49 57.66
N LYS A 7 58.94 23.35 56.88
CA LYS A 7 57.69 24.14 56.84
C LYS A 7 57.57 25.49 56.07
N HIS A 8 56.61 25.46 55.12
CA HIS A 8 55.52 26.40 54.78
C HIS A 8 55.78 27.73 54.03
N GLY A 9 54.86 27.98 53.07
CA GLY A 9 54.69 29.21 52.26
C GLY A 9 54.74 28.82 50.78
N GLY A 10 53.65 28.70 50.01
CA GLY A 10 52.56 29.64 49.84
C GLY A 10 52.73 30.29 48.46
N MET A 11 51.64 30.39 47.70
CA MET A 11 51.44 31.30 46.55
C MET A 11 51.62 30.73 45.11
N ILE A 12 50.51 30.21 44.59
CA ILE A 12 49.86 30.54 43.31
C ILE A 12 50.75 31.19 42.24
N LEU A 13 51.02 30.47 41.12
CA LEU A 13 51.21 31.11 39.82
C LEU A 13 50.86 30.16 38.66
N ALA A 14 49.79 30.55 37.96
CA ALA A 14 49.34 30.25 36.60
C ALA A 14 50.09 29.19 35.76
N ALA A 15 49.37 28.12 35.40
CA ALA A 15 49.60 27.38 34.16
C ALA A 15 48.27 27.34 33.40
N GLY A 16 48.16 28.19 32.37
CA GLY A 16 47.01 28.22 31.46
C GLY A 16 46.94 26.92 30.67
N LEU A 17 45.96 26.09 30.98
CA LEU A 17 45.64 24.89 30.21
C LEU A 17 44.64 25.29 29.12
N GLY A 18 45.11 25.38 27.88
CA GLY A 18 44.29 25.64 26.71
C GLY A 18 43.20 24.58 26.57
N LEU A 19 41.95 25.00 26.75
CA LEU A 19 40.78 24.21 26.50
C LEU A 19 40.58 24.14 24.98
N MET A 20 41.17 23.13 24.31
CA MET A 20 40.82 22.80 22.93
C MET A 20 39.41 22.22 22.93
N THR A 21 38.43 23.07 22.65
CA THR A 21 37.05 22.68 22.36
C THR A 21 37.06 21.81 21.10
N ALA A 22 37.00 20.50 21.27
CA ALA A 22 36.73 19.58 20.18
C ALA A 22 35.29 19.82 19.72
N VAL A 23 35.13 20.69 18.73
CA VAL A 23 33.89 20.80 17.96
C VAL A 23 33.72 19.48 17.24
N ALA A 24 32.92 18.58 17.82
CA ALA A 24 32.41 17.42 17.12
C ALA A 24 31.60 17.94 15.92
N ALA A 25 32.25 17.96 14.75
CA ALA A 25 31.57 18.14 13.50
C ALA A 25 30.62 16.94 13.33
N PHE A 26 29.37 17.12 13.76
CA PHE A 26 28.26 16.38 13.21
C PHE A 26 28.20 16.77 11.74
N GLY A 27 28.97 16.07 10.92
CA GLY A 27 28.84 16.13 9.48
C GLY A 27 27.40 15.78 9.17
N THR A 28 26.61 16.77 8.75
CA THR A 28 25.45 16.53 7.94
C THR A 28 25.96 15.75 6.74
N ALA A 29 25.73 14.43 6.74
CA ALA A 29 25.91 13.62 5.55
C ALA A 29 24.92 14.19 4.52
N SER A 30 25.41 15.17 3.78
CA SER A 30 24.71 15.82 2.69
C SER A 30 24.22 14.72 1.77
N ALA A 31 22.96 14.82 1.35
CA ALA A 31 22.32 13.94 0.37
C ALA A 31 22.98 13.98 -1.02
N GLN A 32 24.23 14.43 -1.14
CA GLN A 32 25.04 14.43 -2.35
C GLN A 32 25.17 13.01 -2.88
N GLY A 33 24.41 12.74 -3.94
CA GLY A 33 24.46 11.49 -4.71
C GLY A 33 23.26 10.56 -4.55
N PHE A 34 22.18 10.91 -3.85
CA PHE A 34 20.97 10.07 -3.85
C PHE A 34 19.82 10.66 -4.68
N PRO A 35 19.20 9.87 -5.56
CA PRO A 35 19.68 8.58 -6.07
C PRO A 35 20.74 8.76 -7.18
N ASP A 36 21.72 7.86 -7.25
CA ASP A 36 22.77 7.77 -8.29
C ASP A 36 22.71 6.47 -9.13
N LYS A 37 21.76 5.59 -8.80
CA LYS A 37 21.55 4.30 -9.46
C LYS A 37 20.06 3.94 -9.45
N PRO A 38 19.64 2.96 -10.28
CA PRO A 38 18.24 2.56 -10.38
C PRO A 38 17.61 2.16 -9.03
N ILE A 39 16.34 2.53 -8.85
CA ILE A 39 15.51 2.10 -7.72
C ILE A 39 14.78 0.81 -8.08
N THR A 40 14.75 -0.15 -7.16
CA THR A 40 13.91 -1.35 -7.26
C THR A 40 12.53 -1.04 -6.68
N PHE A 41 11.48 -1.21 -7.48
CA PHE A 41 10.08 -1.08 -7.08
C PHE A 41 9.45 -2.47 -6.99
N ILE A 42 9.32 -2.99 -5.78
CA ILE A 42 8.65 -4.25 -5.48
C ILE A 42 7.13 -4.08 -5.65
N VAL A 43 6.53 -4.93 -6.50
CA VAL A 43 5.09 -5.08 -6.64
C VAL A 43 4.68 -6.41 -5.98
N PRO A 44 3.91 -6.40 -4.88
CA PRO A 44 3.61 -7.60 -4.09
C PRO A 44 2.54 -8.54 -4.70
N TYR A 45 2.08 -8.24 -5.91
CA TYR A 45 0.99 -8.93 -6.61
C TYR A 45 1.33 -9.17 -8.09
N SER A 46 0.56 -10.02 -8.77
CA SER A 46 0.78 -10.33 -10.19
C SER A 46 0.49 -9.12 -11.09
N PRO A 47 1.12 -9.07 -12.29
CA PRO A 47 0.85 -8.06 -13.30
C PRO A 47 -0.65 -7.93 -13.64
N GLY A 48 -1.10 -6.74 -14.01
CA GLY A 48 -2.49 -6.44 -14.36
C GLY A 48 -3.39 -6.05 -13.17
N GLY A 49 -2.97 -6.30 -11.93
CA GLY A 49 -3.67 -5.88 -10.72
C GLY A 49 -3.46 -4.40 -10.34
N GLY A 50 -4.18 -3.92 -9.32
CA GLY A 50 -4.14 -2.50 -8.92
C GLY A 50 -2.75 -1.98 -8.55
N SER A 51 -1.91 -2.79 -7.89
CA SER A 51 -0.53 -2.40 -7.53
C SER A 51 0.39 -2.26 -8.75
N ASP A 52 0.27 -3.16 -9.73
CA ASP A 52 0.99 -3.05 -11.01
C ASP A 52 0.54 -1.81 -11.78
N GLN A 53 -0.77 -1.58 -11.88
CA GLN A 53 -1.33 -0.40 -12.54
C GLN A 53 -0.87 0.89 -11.85
N GLN A 54 -0.80 0.92 -10.52
CA GLN A 54 -0.26 2.04 -9.77
C GLN A 54 1.23 2.23 -10.07
N ALA A 55 2.04 1.18 -9.95
CA ALA A 55 3.48 1.26 -10.17
C ALA A 55 3.80 1.79 -11.58
N ARG A 56 3.16 1.24 -12.63
CA ARG A 56 3.35 1.68 -14.02
C ARG A 56 2.86 3.10 -14.28
N ARG A 57 1.80 3.54 -13.59
CA ARG A 57 1.31 4.92 -13.68
C ARG A 57 2.27 5.91 -13.04
N LEU A 58 2.97 5.52 -11.98
CA LEU A 58 3.92 6.37 -11.25
C LEU A 58 5.32 6.35 -11.86
N GLN A 59 5.75 5.22 -12.42
CA GLN A 59 7.11 4.96 -12.88
C GLN A 59 7.68 6.09 -13.75
N PRO A 60 7.05 6.54 -14.86
CA PRO A 60 7.64 7.58 -15.70
C PRO A 60 7.84 8.92 -14.96
N GLY A 61 6.91 9.25 -14.05
CA GLY A 61 7.00 10.45 -13.24
C GLY A 61 8.09 10.36 -12.16
N LEU A 62 8.24 9.18 -11.56
CA LEU A 62 9.32 8.90 -10.60
C LEU A 62 10.69 8.96 -11.29
N GLU A 63 10.85 8.30 -12.43
CA GLU A 63 12.10 8.30 -13.21
C GLU A 63 12.50 9.72 -13.61
N LYS A 64 11.52 10.50 -14.12
CA LYS A 64 11.75 11.91 -14.48
C LYS A 64 12.14 12.76 -13.27
N ALA A 65 11.51 12.56 -12.11
CA ALA A 65 11.77 13.36 -10.92
C ALA A 65 13.10 12.98 -10.22
N LEU A 66 13.48 11.71 -10.28
CA LEU A 66 14.66 11.16 -9.61
C LEU A 66 15.91 11.14 -10.49
N GLY A 67 15.76 11.18 -11.82
CA GLY A 67 16.87 11.13 -12.76
C GLY A 67 17.53 9.76 -12.89
N VAL A 68 16.88 8.70 -12.39
CA VAL A 68 17.34 7.30 -12.46
C VAL A 68 16.19 6.37 -12.83
N ASP A 69 16.49 5.20 -13.37
CA ASP A 69 15.48 4.19 -13.69
C ASP A 69 14.74 3.68 -12.45
N VAL A 70 13.48 3.29 -12.61
CA VAL A 70 12.68 2.61 -11.58
C VAL A 70 12.28 1.22 -12.09
N ARG A 71 12.93 0.19 -11.55
CA ARG A 71 12.79 -1.20 -12.00
C ARG A 71 11.70 -1.92 -11.23
N ILE A 72 10.59 -2.22 -11.90
CA ILE A 72 9.49 -3.00 -11.32
C ILE A 72 9.88 -4.47 -11.19
N VAL A 73 9.77 -5.02 -9.98
CA VAL A 73 10.01 -6.44 -9.67
C VAL A 73 8.80 -7.03 -8.97
N TYR A 74 8.28 -8.15 -9.47
CA TYR A 74 7.11 -8.80 -8.88
C TYR A 74 7.51 -9.81 -7.80
N LYS A 75 6.93 -9.69 -6.61
CA LYS A 75 7.14 -10.61 -5.46
C LYS A 75 5.80 -11.06 -4.90
N THR A 76 5.19 -12.05 -5.55
CA THR A 76 3.79 -12.44 -5.30
C THR A 76 3.67 -13.54 -4.25
N GLY A 77 2.61 -13.51 -3.42
CA GLY A 77 2.25 -14.62 -2.53
C GLY A 77 1.67 -14.15 -1.18
N GLY A 78 0.94 -15.02 -0.48
CA GLY A 78 0.44 -14.75 0.88
C GLY A 78 -0.44 -13.50 1.01
N GLY A 79 -1.24 -13.17 -0.01
CA GLY A 79 -2.03 -11.93 -0.03
C GLY A 79 -1.19 -10.64 -0.08
N GLY A 80 0.10 -10.75 -0.43
CA GLY A 80 1.08 -9.66 -0.45
C GLY A 80 2.23 -9.86 0.56
N ALA A 81 2.06 -10.74 1.55
CA ALA A 81 3.01 -10.97 2.63
C ALA A 81 4.44 -11.27 2.13
N VAL A 82 4.59 -12.02 1.04
CA VAL A 82 5.91 -12.34 0.46
C VAL A 82 6.65 -11.08 0.02
N GLY A 83 5.99 -10.18 -0.72
CA GLY A 83 6.59 -8.93 -1.17
C GLY A 83 6.84 -7.93 -0.02
N PHE A 84 5.96 -7.89 0.97
CA PHE A 84 6.16 -7.04 2.15
C PHE A 84 7.34 -7.51 3.01
N ASN A 85 7.50 -8.82 3.18
CA ASN A 85 8.63 -9.40 3.89
C ASN A 85 9.95 -9.21 3.11
N GLU A 86 9.93 -9.33 1.78
CA GLU A 86 11.08 -9.00 0.94
C GLU A 86 11.53 -7.53 1.14
N LEU A 87 10.58 -6.59 1.12
CA LEU A 87 10.89 -5.18 1.42
C LEU A 87 11.45 -5.04 2.83
N TRP A 88 10.82 -5.66 3.83
CA TRP A 88 11.23 -5.59 5.23
C TRP A 88 12.71 -5.97 5.43
N ARG A 89 13.19 -6.98 4.69
CA ARG A 89 14.58 -7.47 4.75
C ARG A 89 15.55 -6.73 3.84
N SER A 90 15.06 -5.82 3.00
CA SER A 90 15.89 -5.06 2.07
C SER A 90 16.73 -4.01 2.79
N LYS A 91 17.80 -3.54 2.15
CA LYS A 91 18.64 -2.45 2.70
C LYS A 91 17.82 -1.18 2.84
N ALA A 92 17.91 -0.55 4.00
CA ALA A 92 17.25 0.71 4.32
C ALA A 92 17.99 1.93 3.73
N ASP A 93 18.44 1.85 2.48
CA ASP A 93 19.26 2.88 1.82
C ASP A 93 18.47 3.76 0.82
N GLY A 94 17.16 3.50 0.69
CA GLY A 94 16.25 4.24 -0.20
C GLY A 94 16.17 3.70 -1.64
N TYR A 95 17.00 2.70 -2.02
CA TYR A 95 16.98 2.15 -3.38
C TYR A 95 16.02 0.98 -3.58
N THR A 96 15.34 0.54 -2.53
CA THR A 96 14.26 -0.44 -2.62
C THR A 96 12.98 0.14 -2.03
N ILE A 97 11.94 0.19 -2.83
CA ILE A 97 10.60 0.64 -2.43
C ILE A 97 9.58 -0.44 -2.79
N SER A 98 8.41 -0.42 -2.17
CA SER A 98 7.28 -1.29 -2.54
C SER A 98 5.99 -0.50 -2.60
N ASN A 99 5.01 -1.04 -3.31
CA ASN A 99 3.63 -0.62 -3.07
C ASN A 99 3.30 -0.91 -1.60
N VAL A 100 2.63 0.02 -0.94
CA VAL A 100 1.75 -0.31 0.19
C VAL A 100 0.32 -0.43 -0.33
N VAL A 101 -0.41 -1.43 0.16
CA VAL A 101 -1.83 -1.60 -0.09
C VAL A 101 -2.54 -1.76 1.24
N VAL A 102 -3.39 -0.80 1.59
CA VAL A 102 -4.23 -0.84 2.78
C VAL A 102 -5.64 -1.28 2.37
N PRO A 103 -6.27 -2.25 3.06
CA PRO A 103 -5.84 -2.85 4.33
C PRO A 103 -4.93 -4.07 4.21
N ASN A 104 -4.55 -4.50 3.01
CA ASN A 104 -3.85 -5.77 2.80
C ASN A 104 -2.57 -5.93 3.62
N VAL A 105 -1.72 -4.90 3.72
CA VAL A 105 -0.49 -4.95 4.53
C VAL A 105 -0.80 -5.23 6.01
N VAL A 106 -1.90 -4.67 6.53
CA VAL A 106 -2.36 -4.85 7.91
C VAL A 106 -2.94 -6.25 8.11
N ILE A 107 -3.81 -6.70 7.21
CA ILE A 107 -4.44 -8.02 7.31
C ILE A 107 -3.39 -9.13 7.14
N SER A 108 -2.49 -8.99 6.16
CA SER A 108 -1.40 -9.93 5.94
C SER A 108 -0.45 -10.00 7.14
N ALA A 109 -0.24 -8.90 7.88
CA ALA A 109 0.58 -8.90 9.09
C ALA A 109 0.02 -9.74 10.25
N GLN A 110 -1.25 -10.15 10.18
CA GLN A 110 -1.87 -11.00 11.19
C GLN A 110 -1.64 -12.50 10.96
N GLY A 111 -1.02 -12.86 9.83
CA GLY A 111 -0.59 -14.24 9.59
C GLY A 111 0.49 -14.67 10.60
N LYS A 112 0.59 -15.97 10.85
CA LYS A 112 1.68 -16.54 11.66
C LYS A 112 3.02 -16.35 10.94
N ASP A 113 4.05 -15.96 11.69
CA ASP A 113 5.45 -15.88 11.24
C ASP A 113 5.68 -15.03 9.98
N VAL A 114 4.86 -14.00 9.78
CA VAL A 114 4.90 -13.12 8.60
C VAL A 114 6.17 -12.29 8.50
N GLY A 115 6.89 -12.07 9.62
CA GLY A 115 8.22 -11.48 9.65
C GLY A 115 8.31 -9.98 9.35
N PHE A 116 7.21 -9.23 9.42
CA PHE A 116 7.20 -7.77 9.28
C PHE A 116 6.13 -7.14 10.18
N LYS A 117 6.26 -5.85 10.46
CA LYS A 117 5.27 -5.08 11.23
C LYS A 117 4.82 -3.86 10.42
N PRO A 118 3.52 -3.71 10.13
CA PRO A 118 3.04 -2.65 9.25
C PRO A 118 3.38 -1.24 9.77
N GLY A 119 3.31 -1.00 11.08
CA GLY A 119 3.63 0.31 11.67
C GLY A 119 5.11 0.70 11.69
N GLU A 120 6.03 -0.16 11.24
CA GLU A 120 7.49 0.09 11.29
C GLU A 120 8.12 0.35 9.90
N PHE A 121 7.36 0.23 8.81
CA PHE A 121 7.84 0.63 7.48
C PHE A 121 8.03 2.15 7.38
N ALA A 122 8.98 2.58 6.54
CA ALA A 122 9.12 3.99 6.19
C ALA A 122 8.11 4.35 5.08
N TYR A 123 6.95 4.89 5.45
CA TYR A 123 5.94 5.29 4.47
C TYR A 123 6.36 6.53 3.68
N ILE A 124 6.29 6.44 2.36
CA ILE A 124 6.62 7.56 1.46
C ILE A 124 5.36 8.36 1.15
N GLY A 125 4.21 7.72 0.97
CA GLY A 125 2.94 8.41 0.75
C GLY A 125 1.85 7.54 0.15
N MET A 126 0.59 7.75 0.53
CA MET A 126 -0.56 7.19 -0.20
C MET A 126 -0.94 8.11 -1.36
N THR A 127 -1.38 7.50 -2.46
CA THR A 127 -1.54 8.19 -3.76
C THR A 127 -2.96 8.15 -4.29
N VAL A 128 -3.68 7.04 -4.08
CA VAL A 128 -5.03 6.86 -4.57
C VAL A 128 -5.81 5.90 -3.69
N ARG A 129 -7.13 6.06 -3.69
CA ARG A 129 -8.09 5.19 -3.02
C ARG A 129 -9.22 4.80 -3.96
N SER A 130 -9.73 3.58 -3.79
CA SER A 130 -10.90 3.04 -4.50
C SER A 130 -11.81 2.31 -3.52
N VAL A 131 -13.11 2.43 -3.71
CA VAL A 131 -14.09 1.60 -3.01
C VAL A 131 -14.12 0.19 -3.58
N GLY A 132 -14.65 -0.76 -2.81
CA GLY A 132 -14.94 -2.12 -3.28
C GLY A 132 -16.04 -2.17 -4.33
N ALA A 133 -16.04 -3.23 -5.13
CA ALA A 133 -17.04 -3.56 -6.13
C ALA A 133 -17.23 -5.08 -6.18
N LEU A 134 -18.49 -5.51 -6.27
CA LEU A 134 -18.87 -6.87 -6.61
C LEU A 134 -19.25 -6.89 -8.09
N MET A 135 -18.65 -7.82 -8.84
CA MET A 135 -18.84 -7.95 -10.28
C MET A 135 -19.17 -9.38 -10.65
N VAL A 136 -19.81 -9.55 -11.79
CA VAL A 136 -20.07 -10.83 -12.44
C VAL A 136 -19.51 -10.79 -13.87
N PRO A 137 -19.29 -11.95 -14.52
CA PRO A 137 -18.91 -11.98 -15.92
C PRO A 137 -19.98 -11.28 -16.80
N LYS A 138 -19.57 -10.67 -17.91
CA LYS A 138 -20.52 -10.09 -18.87
C LYS A 138 -21.51 -11.15 -19.35
N GLY A 139 -22.80 -10.83 -19.34
CA GLY A 139 -23.84 -11.78 -19.75
C GLY A 139 -24.13 -12.88 -18.72
N SER A 140 -23.65 -12.70 -17.48
CA SER A 140 -24.05 -13.54 -16.36
C SER A 140 -25.58 -13.58 -16.19
N LYS A 141 -26.08 -14.71 -15.71
CA LYS A 141 -27.49 -14.87 -15.30
C LYS A 141 -27.88 -14.04 -14.07
N TYR A 142 -26.92 -13.35 -13.45
CA TYR A 142 -27.12 -12.43 -12.34
C TYR A 142 -26.91 -10.99 -12.84
N GLY A 143 -27.88 -10.44 -13.59
CA GLY A 143 -27.79 -9.10 -14.18
C GLY A 143 -27.93 -7.96 -13.17
N SER A 144 -28.35 -8.27 -11.93
CA SER A 144 -28.51 -7.31 -10.85
C SER A 144 -28.09 -7.88 -9.49
N LEU A 145 -27.86 -6.99 -8.52
CA LEU A 145 -27.61 -7.39 -7.12
C LEU A 145 -28.77 -8.24 -6.56
N SER A 146 -30.01 -7.88 -6.89
CA SER A 146 -31.21 -8.60 -6.42
C SER A 146 -31.24 -10.05 -6.90
N GLU A 147 -30.93 -10.29 -8.17
CA GLU A 147 -30.86 -11.64 -8.75
C GLU A 147 -29.72 -12.45 -8.14
N PHE A 148 -28.55 -11.85 -7.94
CA PHE A 148 -27.42 -12.50 -7.26
C PHE A 148 -27.78 -12.91 -5.82
N VAL A 149 -28.40 -12.01 -5.05
CA VAL A 149 -28.83 -12.27 -3.68
C VAL A 149 -29.90 -13.37 -3.63
N SER A 150 -30.88 -13.32 -4.54
CA SER A 150 -31.94 -14.32 -4.63
C SER A 150 -31.38 -15.71 -4.94
N ALA A 151 -30.44 -15.80 -5.88
CA ALA A 151 -29.79 -17.05 -6.23
C ALA A 151 -28.92 -17.61 -5.09
N ALA A 152 -28.19 -16.74 -4.37
CA ALA A 152 -27.39 -17.14 -3.21
C ALA A 152 -28.27 -17.64 -2.05
N LYS A 153 -29.42 -17.00 -1.80
CA LYS A 153 -30.39 -17.45 -0.77
C LYS A 153 -31.07 -18.77 -1.14
N ALA A 154 -31.39 -18.96 -2.41
CA ALA A 154 -31.97 -20.22 -2.89
C ALA A 154 -30.97 -21.38 -2.86
N ASN A 155 -29.66 -21.10 -2.94
CA ASN A 155 -28.60 -22.11 -2.98
C ASN A 155 -27.42 -21.74 -2.06
N PRO A 156 -27.61 -21.76 -0.72
CA PRO A 156 -26.56 -21.38 0.23
C PRO A 156 -25.25 -22.13 -0.03
N GLY A 157 -24.15 -21.39 -0.10
CA GLY A 157 -22.80 -21.92 -0.29
C GLY A 157 -22.46 -22.36 -1.72
N LYS A 158 -23.42 -22.40 -2.67
CA LYS A 158 -23.17 -22.87 -4.03
C LYS A 158 -22.50 -21.82 -4.92
N LEU A 159 -22.87 -20.56 -4.79
CA LEU A 159 -22.27 -19.49 -5.59
C LEU A 159 -20.83 -19.25 -5.12
N THR A 160 -19.93 -19.05 -6.07
CA THR A 160 -18.51 -18.82 -5.83
C THR A 160 -18.14 -17.35 -6.02
N VAL A 161 -17.40 -16.78 -5.07
CA VAL A 161 -16.93 -15.39 -5.15
C VAL A 161 -15.42 -15.34 -5.01
N ALA A 162 -14.73 -14.93 -6.08
CA ALA A 162 -13.28 -14.77 -6.07
C ALA A 162 -12.84 -13.42 -5.50
N GLY A 163 -11.69 -13.41 -4.83
CA GLY A 163 -11.02 -12.18 -4.42
C GLY A 163 -9.53 -12.37 -4.16
N VAL A 164 -8.87 -11.30 -3.70
CA VAL A 164 -7.41 -11.30 -3.46
C VAL A 164 -7.05 -12.09 -2.20
N GLY A 165 -6.42 -13.26 -2.36
CA GLY A 165 -5.91 -14.07 -1.26
C GLY A 165 -6.92 -14.27 -0.12
N SER A 166 -6.44 -14.44 1.10
CA SER A 166 -7.31 -14.46 2.30
C SER A 166 -7.78 -13.07 2.73
N THR A 167 -7.09 -12.00 2.31
CA THR A 167 -7.41 -10.62 2.72
C THR A 167 -8.75 -10.16 2.14
N GLY A 168 -9.07 -10.57 0.91
CA GLY A 168 -10.37 -10.29 0.29
C GLY A 168 -11.53 -11.00 0.97
N GLY A 169 -11.30 -12.15 1.62
CA GLY A 169 -12.36 -12.91 2.29
C GLY A 169 -13.04 -12.12 3.39
N ARG A 170 -12.29 -11.31 4.15
CA ARG A 170 -12.86 -10.43 5.19
C ARG A 170 -13.75 -9.34 4.62
N ASN A 171 -13.32 -8.68 3.55
CA ASN A 171 -14.10 -7.63 2.90
C ASN A 171 -15.38 -8.19 2.27
N PHE A 172 -15.32 -9.41 1.74
CA PHE A 172 -16.50 -10.07 1.18
C PHE A 172 -17.45 -10.57 2.28
N ALA A 173 -16.93 -11.08 3.39
CA ALA A 173 -17.75 -11.51 4.52
C ALA A 173 -18.60 -10.37 5.10
N GLU A 174 -18.08 -9.14 5.12
CA GLU A 174 -18.84 -7.94 5.48
C GLU A 174 -20.07 -7.75 4.56
N LEU A 175 -19.86 -7.78 3.24
CA LEU A 175 -20.94 -7.66 2.26
C LEU A 175 -21.94 -8.82 2.36
N ALA A 176 -21.44 -10.06 2.47
CA ALA A 176 -22.29 -11.25 2.58
C ALA A 176 -23.20 -11.18 3.82
N LYS A 177 -22.67 -10.68 4.94
CA LYS A 177 -23.46 -10.43 6.16
C LYS A 177 -24.52 -9.36 5.96
N ILE A 178 -24.19 -8.24 5.31
CA ILE A 178 -25.15 -7.15 5.01
C ILE A 178 -26.30 -7.68 4.13
N LEU A 179 -25.97 -8.47 3.11
CA LEU A 179 -26.95 -9.02 2.17
C LEU A 179 -27.73 -10.24 2.71
N GLY A 180 -27.27 -10.83 3.82
CA GLY A 180 -27.82 -12.06 4.38
C GLY A 180 -27.70 -13.25 3.41
N ILE A 181 -26.50 -13.44 2.83
CA ILE A 181 -26.22 -14.52 1.87
C ILE A 181 -25.06 -15.41 2.34
N GLU A 182 -25.08 -16.66 1.90
CA GLU A 182 -23.99 -17.62 2.07
C GLU A 182 -23.44 -18.03 0.71
N THR A 183 -22.12 -17.93 0.53
CA THR A 183 -21.42 -18.25 -0.72
C THR A 183 -20.06 -18.88 -0.40
N THR A 184 -19.45 -19.55 -1.38
CA THR A 184 -18.09 -20.07 -1.27
C THR A 184 -17.09 -19.01 -1.72
N TYR A 185 -16.22 -18.56 -0.80
CA TYR A 185 -15.15 -17.64 -1.14
C TYR A 185 -13.96 -18.36 -1.78
N VAL A 186 -13.48 -17.87 -2.92
CA VAL A 186 -12.34 -18.41 -3.67
C VAL A 186 -11.13 -17.48 -3.51
N PRO A 187 -10.15 -17.80 -2.64
CA PRO A 187 -8.97 -16.97 -2.43
C PRO A 187 -7.99 -17.10 -3.60
N VAL A 188 -7.83 -16.06 -4.41
CA VAL A 188 -6.94 -16.08 -5.57
C VAL A 188 -5.53 -15.60 -5.20
N SER A 189 -4.55 -16.50 -5.30
CA SER A 189 -3.13 -16.15 -5.17
C SER A 189 -2.70 -15.25 -6.33
N GLY A 190 -1.78 -14.31 -6.09
CA GLY A 190 -1.34 -13.32 -7.10
C GLY A 190 -2.26 -12.09 -7.24
N GLY A 191 -3.39 -12.05 -6.55
CA GLY A 191 -4.26 -10.89 -6.49
C GLY A 191 -5.06 -10.64 -7.78
N VAL A 192 -5.42 -9.38 -8.04
CA VAL A 192 -6.42 -9.04 -9.07
C VAL A 192 -5.98 -9.43 -10.48
N GLY A 193 -4.67 -9.41 -10.75
CA GLY A 193 -4.11 -9.84 -12.04
C GLY A 193 -4.45 -11.28 -12.42
N LYS A 194 -4.67 -12.16 -11.44
CA LYS A 194 -5.13 -13.53 -11.65
C LYS A 194 -6.64 -13.71 -11.41
N MET A 195 -7.22 -12.94 -10.49
CA MET A 195 -8.66 -13.02 -10.21
C MET A 195 -9.51 -12.55 -11.40
N MET A 196 -9.12 -11.46 -12.07
CA MET A 196 -9.93 -10.89 -13.15
C MET A 196 -10.06 -11.85 -14.34
N PRO A 197 -9.00 -12.52 -14.83
CA PRO A 197 -9.13 -13.57 -15.83
C PRO A 197 -10.02 -14.74 -15.38
N MET A 198 -9.99 -15.13 -14.10
CA MET A 198 -10.88 -16.19 -13.59
C MET A 198 -12.35 -15.79 -13.71
N LEU A 199 -12.67 -14.54 -13.35
CA LEU A 199 -14.02 -13.99 -13.49
C LEU A 199 -14.42 -13.93 -14.97
N GLN A 200 -13.59 -13.31 -15.81
CA GLN A 200 -13.87 -13.16 -17.25
C GLN A 200 -14.01 -14.51 -17.98
N GLY A 201 -13.30 -15.54 -17.51
CA GLY A 201 -13.39 -16.91 -18.03
C GLY A 201 -14.54 -17.75 -17.47
N ASN A 202 -15.43 -17.18 -16.66
CA ASN A 202 -16.54 -17.89 -16.00
C ASN A 202 -16.08 -19.06 -15.09
N HIS A 203 -14.87 -18.99 -14.52
CA HIS A 203 -14.40 -19.98 -13.56
C HIS A 203 -14.96 -19.77 -12.14
N VAL A 204 -15.59 -18.61 -11.91
CA VAL A 204 -16.31 -18.25 -10.68
C VAL A 204 -17.57 -17.46 -11.05
N ASP A 205 -18.58 -17.48 -10.18
CA ASP A 205 -19.86 -16.80 -10.41
C ASP A 205 -19.75 -15.28 -10.26
N ALA A 206 -18.92 -14.82 -9.32
CA ALA A 206 -18.64 -13.41 -9.08
C ALA A 206 -17.20 -13.17 -8.65
N GLY A 207 -16.77 -11.92 -8.77
CA GLY A 207 -15.47 -11.44 -8.31
C GLY A 207 -15.60 -10.14 -7.55
N MET A 208 -14.80 -9.98 -6.49
CA MET A 208 -14.81 -8.80 -5.63
C MET A 208 -13.43 -8.17 -5.56
N THR A 209 -13.34 -6.88 -5.91
CA THR A 209 -12.11 -6.08 -5.78
C THR A 209 -12.43 -4.58 -5.81
N ALA A 210 -11.41 -3.73 -5.91
CA ALA A 210 -11.58 -2.31 -6.08
C ALA A 210 -12.30 -1.92 -7.39
N SER A 211 -13.19 -0.94 -7.31
CA SER A 211 -14.07 -0.49 -8.40
C SER A 211 -13.35 0.03 -9.64
N ASN A 212 -12.10 0.50 -9.54
CA ASN A 212 -11.30 0.89 -10.70
C ASN A 212 -11.11 -0.27 -11.70
N HIS A 213 -11.11 -1.52 -11.21
CA HIS A 213 -11.07 -2.69 -12.10
C HIS A 213 -12.40 -2.90 -12.82
N ALA A 214 -13.53 -2.63 -12.15
CA ALA A 214 -14.84 -2.69 -12.78
C ALA A 214 -14.95 -1.66 -13.93
N VAL A 215 -14.48 -0.43 -13.70
CA VAL A 215 -14.41 0.62 -14.74
C VAL A 215 -13.53 0.18 -15.91
N LYS A 216 -12.32 -0.32 -15.62
CA LYS A 216 -11.36 -0.78 -16.63
C LYS A 216 -11.88 -1.95 -17.45
N HIS A 217 -12.64 -2.86 -16.84
CA HIS A 217 -13.09 -4.11 -17.44
C HIS A 217 -14.57 -4.13 -17.82
N LYS A 218 -15.23 -2.96 -17.86
CA LYS A 218 -16.69 -2.82 -18.13
C LYS A 218 -17.23 -3.48 -19.40
N ALA A 219 -16.36 -3.78 -20.36
CA ALA A 219 -16.71 -4.51 -21.57
C ALA A 219 -16.89 -6.02 -21.33
N THR A 220 -16.30 -6.56 -20.26
CA THR A 220 -16.17 -7.99 -19.98
C THR A 220 -16.74 -8.41 -18.63
N VAL A 221 -17.14 -7.45 -17.78
CA VAL A 221 -17.80 -7.71 -16.50
C VAL A 221 -18.95 -6.72 -16.31
N ASP A 222 -19.98 -7.14 -15.58
CA ASP A 222 -21.05 -6.28 -15.09
C ASP A 222 -20.85 -6.04 -13.58
N THR A 223 -21.09 -4.81 -13.12
CA THR A 223 -20.90 -4.44 -11.71
C THR A 223 -22.24 -4.43 -11.01
N LEU A 224 -22.37 -5.23 -9.95
CA LEU A 224 -23.62 -5.38 -9.22
C LEU A 224 -23.80 -4.33 -8.13
N VAL A 225 -22.73 -4.00 -7.40
CA VAL A 225 -22.75 -3.04 -6.29
C VAL A 225 -21.35 -2.53 -6.00
N ILE A 226 -21.26 -1.29 -5.50
CA ILE A 226 -20.02 -0.71 -4.96
C ILE A 226 -20.15 -0.40 -3.46
N ALA A 227 -19.02 -0.37 -2.76
CA ALA A 227 -18.95 -0.08 -1.34
C ALA A 227 -19.12 1.42 -1.03
N GLY A 228 -19.73 1.73 0.11
CA GLY A 228 -19.82 3.06 0.67
C GLY A 228 -21.08 3.83 0.31
N PRO A 229 -21.27 5.04 0.87
CA PRO A 229 -22.53 5.78 0.80
C PRO A 229 -22.71 6.60 -0.47
N LYS A 230 -21.72 6.62 -1.37
CA LYS A 230 -21.70 7.49 -2.55
C LYS A 230 -21.58 6.66 -3.82
N SER A 231 -22.39 7.00 -4.81
CA SER A 231 -22.18 6.56 -6.19
C SER A 231 -20.91 7.20 -6.78
N THR A 232 -20.43 6.64 -7.88
CA THR A 232 -19.30 7.18 -8.64
C THR A 232 -19.69 7.45 -10.09
N ALA A 233 -19.29 8.59 -10.62
CA ALA A 233 -19.53 8.94 -12.02
C ALA A 233 -18.85 7.97 -13.00
N ALA A 234 -17.82 7.23 -12.56
CA ALA A 234 -17.13 6.24 -13.38
C ALA A 234 -17.95 4.96 -13.60
N LEU A 235 -18.97 4.70 -12.78
CA LEU A 235 -19.87 3.56 -12.84
C LEU A 235 -21.33 4.04 -12.75
N PRO A 236 -21.84 4.75 -13.76
CA PRO A 236 -23.19 5.31 -13.72
C PRO A 236 -24.24 4.20 -13.60
N GLY A 237 -25.21 4.40 -12.72
CA GLY A 237 -26.32 3.47 -12.50
C GLY A 237 -26.01 2.27 -11.61
N VAL A 238 -24.75 2.05 -11.21
CA VAL A 238 -24.40 0.97 -10.28
C VAL A 238 -24.80 1.37 -8.85
N PRO A 239 -25.56 0.54 -8.12
CA PRO A 239 -25.98 0.87 -6.75
C PRO A 239 -24.79 0.86 -5.80
N SER A 240 -24.90 1.66 -4.74
CA SER A 240 -23.93 1.73 -3.64
C SER A 240 -24.51 1.10 -2.37
N GLU A 241 -23.71 0.34 -1.63
CA GLU A 241 -24.07 -0.24 -0.33
C GLU A 241 -23.39 0.55 0.81
N PRO A 242 -24.11 1.45 1.53
CA PRO A 242 -23.53 2.33 2.53
C PRO A 242 -22.88 1.62 3.72
N GLN A 243 -23.36 0.42 4.07
CA GLN A 243 -22.84 -0.33 5.21
C GLN A 243 -21.57 -1.11 4.86
N TRP A 244 -21.28 -1.32 3.57
CA TRP A 244 -20.10 -2.04 3.14
C TRP A 244 -18.89 -1.10 3.12
N THR A 245 -17.93 -1.32 4.03
CA THR A 245 -16.80 -0.40 4.23
C THR A 245 -15.54 -0.77 3.44
N TYR A 246 -15.65 -1.70 2.49
CA TYR A 246 -14.50 -2.12 1.70
C TYR A 246 -13.90 -0.96 0.90
N THR A 247 -12.66 -0.64 1.24
CA THR A 247 -11.84 0.35 0.56
C THR A 247 -10.44 -0.22 0.35
N THR A 248 -9.84 0.06 -0.81
CA THR A 248 -8.43 -0.22 -1.07
C THR A 248 -7.70 1.09 -1.33
N THR A 249 -6.58 1.29 -0.65
CA THR A 249 -5.73 2.48 -0.81
C THR A 249 -4.33 2.04 -1.17
N TRP A 250 -3.74 2.70 -2.17
CA TRP A 250 -2.39 2.40 -2.63
C TRP A 250 -1.44 3.56 -2.39
N GLY A 251 -0.23 3.22 -1.99
CA GLY A 251 0.88 4.14 -1.76
C GLY A 251 2.23 3.51 -2.05
N ILE A 252 3.29 4.17 -1.60
CA ILE A 252 4.65 3.65 -1.63
C ILE A 252 5.23 3.65 -0.20
N MET A 253 6.02 2.63 0.11
CA MET A 253 6.80 2.52 1.35
C MET A 253 8.20 1.98 1.07
N ALA A 254 9.11 2.18 2.02
CA ALA A 254 10.50 1.72 2.03
C ALA A 254 10.78 0.88 3.30
N PRO A 255 11.92 0.16 3.37
CA PRO A 255 12.26 -0.67 4.51
C PRO A 255 12.30 0.12 5.83
N PRO A 256 12.05 -0.53 6.98
CA PRO A 256 12.25 0.08 8.29
C PRO A 256 13.65 0.69 8.44
N GLY A 257 13.74 1.86 9.06
CA GLY A 257 15.01 2.56 9.27
C GLY A 257 15.56 3.29 8.04
N THR A 258 14.82 3.38 6.93
CA THR A 258 15.23 4.20 5.78
C THR A 258 15.40 5.67 6.23
N PRO A 259 16.55 6.31 5.98
CA PRO A 259 16.80 7.66 6.47
C PRO A 259 15.78 8.69 5.99
N ALA A 260 15.46 9.66 6.87
CA ALA A 260 14.41 10.65 6.62
C ALA A 260 14.67 11.52 5.39
N ASP A 261 15.94 11.84 5.09
CA ASP A 261 16.31 12.58 3.88
C ASP A 261 15.97 11.80 2.60
N ARG A 262 16.18 10.47 2.61
CA ARG A 262 15.82 9.58 1.49
C ARG A 262 14.30 9.52 1.33
N VAL A 263 13.57 9.36 2.42
CA VAL A 263 12.09 9.35 2.42
C VAL A 263 11.54 10.68 1.89
N ALA A 264 12.13 11.81 2.29
CA ALA A 264 11.72 13.13 1.82
C ALA A 264 11.93 13.30 0.30
N ILE A 265 13.09 12.89 -0.22
CA ILE A 265 13.38 12.91 -1.67
C ILE A 265 12.38 12.03 -2.45
N LEU A 266 12.10 10.83 -1.94
CA LEU A 266 11.15 9.91 -2.56
C LEU A 266 9.70 10.43 -2.50
N ASN A 267 9.32 11.12 -1.41
CA ASN A 267 8.01 11.75 -1.29
C ASN A 267 7.85 12.91 -2.27
N ASP A 268 8.86 13.77 -2.41
CA ASP A 268 8.84 14.86 -3.40
C ASP A 268 8.75 14.32 -4.83
N ALA A 269 9.50 13.27 -5.16
CA ALA A 269 9.37 12.58 -6.44
C ALA A 269 7.98 11.98 -6.65
N LEU A 270 7.41 11.33 -5.62
CA LEU A 270 6.06 10.77 -5.66
C LEU A 270 5.01 11.87 -5.91
N TYR A 271 5.12 13.00 -5.22
CA TYR A 271 4.27 14.15 -5.40
C TYR A 271 4.31 14.62 -6.86
N LYS A 272 5.50 14.82 -7.42
CA LYS A 272 5.69 15.25 -8.82
C LYS A 272 5.09 14.25 -9.79
N ALA A 273 5.29 12.95 -9.55
CA ALA A 273 4.72 11.89 -10.38
C ALA A 273 3.18 11.92 -10.37
N THR A 274 2.56 12.09 -9.18
CA THR A 274 1.10 12.12 -9.05
C THR A 274 0.44 13.41 -9.57
N ALA A 275 1.19 14.51 -9.65
CA ALA A 275 0.67 15.80 -10.08
C ALA A 275 0.59 15.97 -11.61
N SER A 276 1.17 15.05 -12.38
CA SER A 276 1.14 15.17 -13.84
C SER A 276 -0.30 15.09 -14.40
N PRO A 277 -0.65 15.92 -15.41
CA PRO A 277 -2.00 15.92 -15.97
C PRO A 277 -2.47 14.55 -16.47
N ASP A 278 -1.56 13.76 -17.05
CA ASP A 278 -1.89 12.41 -17.52
C ASP A 278 -2.26 11.46 -16.38
N VAL A 279 -1.54 11.53 -15.26
CA VAL A 279 -1.86 10.72 -14.07
C VAL A 279 -3.20 11.15 -13.49
N VAL A 280 -3.45 12.46 -13.36
CA VAL A 280 -4.74 12.99 -12.86
C VAL A 280 -5.89 12.54 -13.76
N LYS A 281 -5.73 12.63 -15.08
CA LYS A 281 -6.73 12.18 -16.06
C LYS A 281 -7.03 10.68 -15.91
N ILE A 282 -5.99 9.84 -15.81
CA ILE A 282 -6.15 8.40 -15.62
C ILE A 282 -6.87 8.10 -14.29
N VAL A 283 -6.44 8.73 -13.19
CA VAL A 283 -7.04 8.57 -11.86
C VAL A 283 -8.54 8.89 -11.90
N ASN A 284 -8.91 10.05 -12.45
CA ASN A 284 -10.31 10.47 -12.56
C ASN A 284 -11.12 9.51 -13.47
N SER A 285 -10.56 9.10 -14.61
CA SER A 285 -11.24 8.20 -15.55
C SER A 285 -11.56 6.83 -14.96
N LEU A 286 -10.78 6.38 -13.97
CA LEU A 286 -10.96 5.11 -13.27
C LEU A 286 -11.85 5.23 -12.02
N GLY A 287 -12.37 6.42 -11.71
CA GLY A 287 -13.13 6.66 -10.49
C GLY A 287 -12.29 6.55 -9.21
N LEU A 288 -10.96 6.68 -9.33
CA LEU A 288 -10.05 6.70 -8.19
C LEU A 288 -10.10 8.06 -7.52
N VAL A 289 -10.03 8.08 -6.19
CA VAL A 289 -9.86 9.31 -5.41
C VAL A 289 -8.37 9.54 -5.21
N GLN A 290 -7.85 10.66 -5.75
CA GLN A 290 -6.47 11.04 -5.53
C GLN A 290 -6.24 11.34 -4.05
N MET A 291 -5.09 10.90 -3.56
CA MET A 291 -4.58 11.22 -2.23
C MET A 291 -3.21 11.86 -2.41
N ARG A 292 -2.91 12.82 -1.54
CA ARG A 292 -1.58 13.35 -1.39
C ARG A 292 -1.30 13.53 0.08
N GLN A 293 -0.24 12.90 0.54
CA GLN A 293 0.09 12.81 1.95
C GLN A 293 1.57 13.06 2.17
N THR A 294 1.91 13.66 3.30
CA THR A 294 3.26 13.59 3.84
C THR A 294 3.57 12.16 4.31
N PRO A 295 4.85 11.81 4.52
CA PRO A 295 5.23 10.54 5.15
C PRO A 295 4.50 10.26 6.47
N GLU A 296 4.34 11.29 7.31
CA GLU A 296 3.68 11.21 8.61
C GLU A 296 2.17 10.95 8.46
N GLU A 297 1.51 11.65 7.54
CA GLU A 297 0.09 11.43 7.23
C GLU A 297 -0.16 10.02 6.68
N ALA A 298 0.79 9.49 5.89
CA ALA A 298 0.72 8.14 5.35
C ALA A 298 0.90 7.07 6.45
N LEU A 299 1.83 7.27 7.38
CA LEU A 299 1.98 6.41 8.55
C LEU A 299 0.72 6.45 9.44
N ALA A 300 0.20 7.64 9.74
CA ALA A 300 -1.03 7.81 10.52
C ALA A 300 -2.22 7.07 9.88
N TYR A 301 -2.35 7.14 8.55
CA TYR A 301 -3.37 6.41 7.81
C TYR A 301 -3.27 4.88 7.98
N VAL A 302 -2.05 4.35 8.03
CA VAL A 302 -1.80 2.92 8.27
C VAL A 302 -2.08 2.56 9.72
N ASP A 303 -1.69 3.40 10.69
CA ASP A 303 -1.95 3.17 12.11
C ASP A 303 -3.46 3.13 12.42
N GLU A 304 -4.25 3.98 11.77
CA GLU A 304 -5.71 3.90 11.83
C GLU A 304 -6.23 2.57 11.29
N ALA A 305 -5.67 2.09 10.18
CA ALA A 305 -6.02 0.78 9.65
C ALA A 305 -5.61 -0.36 10.59
N ILE A 306 -4.42 -0.30 11.21
CA ILE A 306 -4.00 -1.26 12.24
C ILE A 306 -5.03 -1.33 13.37
N LYS A 307 -5.45 -0.17 13.90
CA LYS A 307 -6.49 -0.09 14.95
C LYS A 307 -7.84 -0.64 14.48
N LYS A 308 -8.25 -0.35 13.23
CA LYS A 308 -9.52 -0.83 12.67
C LYS A 308 -9.56 -2.36 12.55
N PHE A 309 -8.47 -2.97 12.09
CA PHE A 309 -8.42 -4.41 11.79
C PHE A 309 -7.88 -5.28 12.93
N ALA A 310 -7.48 -4.69 14.05
CA ALA A 310 -7.11 -5.41 15.28
C ALA A 310 -8.33 -5.97 16.04
N LYS A 311 -9.54 -5.52 15.70
CA LYS A 311 -10.81 -5.99 16.26
C LYS A 311 -11.43 -7.07 15.38
#